data_AF-A0A8C1TPI2-F1
#
_entry.id   AF-A0A8C1TPI2-F1
#
_cell.length_a   1.000
_cell.length_b   1.000
_cell.length_c   1.000
_cell.angle_alpha   90.00
_cell.angle_beta   90.00
_cell.angle_gamma   90.00
#
_symmetry.space_group_name_H-M   'P 1'
#
loop_
_entity.id
_entity.type
_entity.pdbx_description
1 polymer ?
#
loop_
_entity_poly.entity_id
_entity_poly.type
_entity_poly.pdbx_seq_one_letter_code
_entity_poly.pdbx_strand_id
1 'polypeptide(L)'
;NCIYNITSSESIFVSVIFVFFSVSSSEGQHECSETGLRWRSDTDVSLEYQFVEWKSLSKDILKNYTPCGPLIDITVTSGTLEEIQLPHFVCVDSVSSSDDAVKAIYVKDGTVSLERCELSGSHAKLLNPIVALLGVVANPCHPPPKCHCETLIYRNRIASLNLHVYLIVKDPKLKKDVEKKEKNNVEIVKPTPDEGLTMDDSYTLKTSCDSEIKPPSLTLTRCKANFFDLYIQDAKKRLELSIETKEAKKIWDVNIESEEFNINSSACKWQYNFMNHTHPCI
;
A
#
# COMPACT_ATOMS: atom_id res chain seq x y z
N ASN A 1 -13.29 12.84 14.38
CA ASN A 1 -12.29 13.81 13.88
C ASN A 1 -10.92 13.40 14.38
N CYS A 2 -10.09 12.78 13.54
CA CYS A 2 -8.69 12.55 13.89
C CYS A 2 -7.97 13.90 13.88
N ILE A 3 -7.37 14.30 15.00
CA ILE A 3 -6.50 15.48 15.03
C ILE A 3 -5.10 14.99 14.72
N TYR A 4 -4.60 15.38 13.55
CA TYR A 4 -3.23 15.07 13.17
C TYR A 4 -2.32 16.22 13.62
N ASN A 5 -1.22 15.87 14.29
CA ASN A 5 -0.20 16.85 14.67
C ASN A 5 1.10 16.45 13.96
N ILE A 6 1.62 17.33 13.10
CA ILE A 6 3.01 17.18 12.61
C ILE A 6 3.92 17.75 13.67
N THR A 7 4.75 16.91 14.27
CA THR A 7 5.87 17.36 15.09
C THR A 7 7.16 17.15 14.32
N SER A 8 7.84 18.24 13.96
CA SER A 8 9.20 18.21 13.42
C SER A 8 10.18 18.35 14.58
N SER A 9 10.99 17.33 14.85
CA SER A 9 12.16 17.49 15.72
C SER A 9 13.38 17.81 14.85
N GLU A 10 13.98 18.98 15.06
CA GLU A 10 15.22 19.36 14.39
C GLU A 10 16.41 18.69 15.08
N SER A 11 16.81 17.55 14.55
CA SER A 11 18.16 17.00 14.72
C SER A 11 18.96 17.41 13.50
N ILE A 12 20.10 18.08 13.69
CA ILE A 12 21.04 18.40 12.62
C ILE A 12 21.41 17.06 11.95
N PHE A 13 21.17 16.95 10.64
CA PHE A 13 21.14 15.76 9.78
C PHE A 13 19.78 15.03 9.66
N VAL A 14 19.14 15.29 8.52
CA VAL A 14 17.89 14.68 7.99
C VAL A 14 16.64 15.04 8.79
N SER A 15 15.78 15.90 8.22
CA SER A 15 14.43 16.14 8.72
C SER A 15 13.60 14.85 8.63
N VAL A 16 13.61 14.03 9.69
CA VAL A 16 12.69 12.90 9.84
C VAL A 16 11.38 13.48 10.36
N ILE A 17 10.39 13.60 9.49
CA ILE A 17 9.04 13.99 9.89
C ILE A 17 8.39 12.77 10.53
N PHE A 18 8.11 12.84 11.83
CA PHE A 18 7.25 11.87 12.50
C PHE A 18 5.82 12.39 12.44
N VAL A 19 4.92 11.56 11.91
CA VAL A 19 3.48 11.89 11.87
C VAL A 19 2.83 11.17 13.03
N PHE A 20 2.33 11.96 13.99
CA PHE A 20 1.59 11.47 15.14
C PHE A 20 0.11 11.77 14.99
N PHE A 21 -0.71 10.79 15.29
CA PHE A 21 -2.17 10.88 15.29
C PHE A 21 -2.65 10.86 16.74
N SER A 22 -3.49 11.83 17.09
CA SER A 22 -4.18 11.87 18.39
C SER A 22 -5.68 11.89 18.14
N VAL A 23 -6.38 10.91 18.70
CA VAL A 23 -7.81 10.72 18.46
C VAL A 23 -8.52 10.52 19.79
N SER A 24 -9.66 11.20 19.95
CA SER A 24 -10.59 10.96 21.05
C SER A 24 -11.95 10.63 20.45
N SER A 25 -12.61 9.61 21.00
CA SER A 25 -13.90 9.14 20.53
C SER A 25 -14.77 8.74 21.71
N SER A 26 -16.09 8.89 21.57
CA SER A 26 -17.05 8.35 22.53
C SER A 26 -17.08 6.82 22.48
N GLU A 27 -17.83 6.19 23.38
CA GLU A 27 -18.17 4.76 23.28
C GLU A 27 -18.68 4.40 21.87
N GLY A 28 -18.40 3.16 21.45
CA GLY A 28 -18.78 2.62 20.15
C GLY A 28 -17.60 2.21 19.27
N GLN A 29 -17.88 2.05 17.98
CA GLN A 29 -16.92 1.62 16.96
C GLN A 29 -16.56 2.80 16.06
N HIS A 30 -15.26 2.97 15.81
CA HIS A 30 -14.71 4.12 15.10
C HIS A 30 -13.65 3.67 14.09
N GLU A 31 -13.48 4.48 13.05
CA GLU A 31 -12.44 4.34 12.04
C GLU A 31 -11.77 5.70 11.80
N CYS A 32 -10.45 5.75 11.78
CA CYS A 32 -9.75 6.93 11.31
C CYS A 32 -9.69 6.91 9.77
N SER A 33 -10.38 7.84 9.12
CA SER A 33 -10.42 7.93 7.65
C SER A 33 -9.05 8.11 6.99
N GLU A 34 -8.09 8.70 7.70
CA GLU A 34 -6.75 8.96 7.19
C GLU A 34 -5.85 7.72 7.19
N THR A 35 -6.03 6.83 8.17
CA THR A 35 -5.11 5.72 8.42
C THR A 35 -5.76 4.35 8.25
N GLY A 36 -7.09 4.30 8.18
CA GLY A 36 -7.88 3.07 8.18
C GLY A 36 -7.82 2.30 9.50
N LEU A 37 -7.20 2.83 10.55
CA LEU A 37 -7.16 2.17 11.86
C LEU A 37 -8.58 2.18 12.45
N ARG A 38 -9.04 1.01 12.93
CA ARG A 38 -10.35 0.87 13.58
C ARG A 38 -10.19 0.46 15.03
N TRP A 39 -11.10 0.93 15.87
CA TRP A 39 -11.15 0.55 17.27
C TRP A 39 -12.59 0.54 17.77
N ARG A 40 -12.81 -0.19 18.86
CA ARG A 40 -14.07 -0.20 19.59
C ARG A 40 -13.81 -0.12 21.09
N SER A 41 -14.65 0.66 21.76
CA SER A 41 -14.65 0.79 23.22
C SER A 41 -16.09 0.87 23.75
N ASP A 42 -16.28 0.42 24.99
CA ASP A 42 -17.48 0.59 25.80
C ASP A 42 -17.49 1.90 26.59
N THR A 43 -16.41 2.70 26.49
CA THR A 43 -16.23 3.98 27.17
C THR A 43 -15.66 5.01 26.22
N ASP A 44 -15.64 6.27 26.65
CA ASP A 44 -14.87 7.30 25.97
C ASP A 44 -13.37 6.93 26.02
N VAL A 45 -12.72 6.95 24.86
CA VAL A 45 -11.32 6.52 24.72
C VAL A 45 -10.51 7.58 23.98
N SER A 46 -9.26 7.75 24.39
CA SER A 46 -8.27 8.57 23.69
C SER A 46 -7.05 7.74 23.35
N LEU A 47 -6.60 7.83 22.10
CA LEU A 47 -5.49 7.09 21.54
C LEU A 47 -4.47 8.05 20.94
N GLU A 48 -3.21 7.74 21.13
CA GLU A 48 -2.11 8.29 20.35
C GLU A 48 -1.45 7.16 19.57
N TYR A 49 -1.17 7.40 18.29
CA TYR A 49 -0.49 6.41 17.48
C TYR A 49 0.33 7.01 16.35
N GLN A 50 1.28 6.21 15.86
CA GLN A 50 2.13 6.54 14.71
C GLN A 50 2.49 5.30 13.91
N PHE A 51 2.84 5.52 12.64
CA PHE A 51 3.40 4.46 11.81
C PHE A 51 4.91 4.35 12.03
N VAL A 52 5.37 3.13 12.25
CA VAL A 52 6.78 2.81 12.45
C VAL A 52 7.30 2.02 11.26
N GLU A 53 8.55 2.28 10.86
CA GLU A 53 9.19 1.50 9.83
C GLU A 53 9.54 0.10 10.33
N TRP A 54 9.11 -0.96 9.64
CA TRP A 54 9.46 -2.34 10.00
C TRP A 54 10.97 -2.58 10.18
N LYS A 55 11.82 -1.86 9.43
CA LYS A 55 13.28 -1.93 9.54
C LYS A 55 13.84 -1.46 10.90
N SER A 56 13.02 -0.84 11.75
CA SER A 56 13.40 -0.49 13.12
C SER A 56 13.45 -1.70 14.05
N LEU A 57 12.72 -2.78 13.71
CA LEU A 57 12.75 -4.03 14.47
C LEU A 57 14.06 -4.80 14.24
N SER A 58 14.37 -5.73 15.14
CA SER A 58 15.57 -6.55 15.02
C SER A 58 15.53 -7.39 13.73
N LYS A 59 16.71 -7.64 13.15
CA LYS A 59 16.83 -8.45 11.94
C LYS A 59 16.29 -9.87 12.13
N ASP A 60 16.30 -10.39 13.34
CA ASP A 60 15.79 -11.73 13.63
C ASP A 60 14.26 -11.78 13.55
N ILE A 61 13.57 -10.72 14.00
CA ILE A 61 12.12 -10.59 13.81
C ILE A 61 11.79 -10.53 12.31
N LEU A 62 12.51 -9.71 11.55
CA LEU A 62 12.29 -9.53 10.12
C LEU A 62 12.65 -10.75 9.26
N LYS A 63 13.44 -11.70 9.79
CA LYS A 63 13.70 -12.99 9.15
C LYS A 63 12.60 -14.02 9.44
N ASN A 64 11.99 -13.94 10.62
CA ASN A 64 11.03 -14.93 11.08
C ASN A 64 9.58 -14.57 10.76
N TYR A 65 9.31 -13.33 10.34
CA TYR A 65 7.95 -12.85 10.07
C TYR A 65 7.91 -11.96 8.84
N THR A 66 6.88 -12.17 8.01
CA THR A 66 6.64 -11.39 6.81
C THR A 66 5.53 -10.37 7.09
N PRO A 67 5.84 -9.05 7.19
CA PRO A 67 4.82 -8.03 7.33
C PRO A 67 3.69 -8.11 6.31
N CYS A 68 2.46 -7.91 6.77
CA CYS A 68 1.23 -7.98 5.98
C CYS A 68 0.43 -6.66 6.02
N GLY A 69 0.96 -5.65 6.70
CA GLY A 69 0.37 -4.34 6.87
C GLY A 69 1.38 -3.37 7.49
N PRO A 70 0.96 -2.13 7.81
CA PRO A 70 1.80 -1.20 8.54
C PRO A 70 2.11 -1.70 9.96
N LEU A 71 3.27 -1.29 10.49
CA LEU A 71 3.58 -1.41 11.91
C LEU A 71 3.14 -0.11 12.60
N ILE A 72 2.37 -0.23 13.67
CA ILE A 72 1.73 0.90 14.33
C ILE A 72 2.08 0.85 15.81
N ASP A 73 2.65 1.95 16.30
CA ASP A 73 2.88 2.17 17.73
C ASP A 73 1.64 2.87 18.30
N ILE A 74 0.96 2.24 19.24
CA ILE A 74 -0.35 2.66 19.74
C ILE A 74 -0.29 2.75 21.25
N THR A 75 -0.73 3.89 21.78
CA THR A 75 -0.87 4.16 23.21
C THR A 75 -2.29 4.61 23.49
N VAL A 76 -2.95 3.95 24.44
CA VAL A 76 -4.22 4.43 25.00
C VAL A 76 -3.87 5.44 26.10
N THR A 77 -4.23 6.71 25.90
CA THR A 77 -3.95 7.78 26.86
C THR A 77 -5.08 7.96 27.88
N SER A 78 -6.30 7.52 27.55
CA SER A 78 -7.46 7.49 28.44
C SER A 78 -8.47 6.44 27.99
N GLY A 79 -9.19 5.82 28.93
CA GLY A 79 -10.18 4.77 28.67
C GLY A 79 -9.56 3.39 28.45
N THR A 80 -10.34 2.48 27.86
CA THR A 80 -9.93 1.10 27.52
C THR A 80 -10.38 0.73 26.11
N LEU A 81 -9.71 -0.24 25.48
CA LEU A 81 -10.12 -0.78 24.19
C LEU A 81 -10.65 -2.20 24.35
N GLU A 82 -11.86 -2.44 23.82
CA GLU A 82 -12.38 -3.80 23.64
C GLU A 82 -11.76 -4.47 22.42
N GLU A 83 -11.48 -3.67 21.38
CA GLU A 83 -11.03 -4.18 20.09
C GLU A 83 -10.20 -3.15 19.34
N ILE A 84 -9.23 -3.66 18.59
CA ILE A 84 -8.55 -2.91 17.54
C ILE A 84 -8.52 -3.72 16.25
N GLN A 85 -8.72 -3.07 15.11
CA GLN A 85 -8.55 -3.70 13.79
C GLN A 85 -7.42 -3.03 13.03
N LEU A 86 -6.35 -3.78 12.81
CA LEU A 86 -5.15 -3.34 12.11
C LEU A 86 -5.36 -3.49 10.60
N PRO A 87 -5.11 -2.45 9.79
CA PRO A 87 -5.17 -2.59 8.34
C PRO A 87 -4.12 -3.60 7.83
N HIS A 88 -4.47 -4.36 6.81
CA HIS A 88 -3.56 -5.26 6.08
C HIS A 88 -3.86 -5.27 4.58
N PHE A 89 -2.92 -5.80 3.80
CA PHE A 89 -3.07 -6.00 2.36
C PHE A 89 -3.26 -7.47 1.97
N VAL A 90 -3.36 -8.40 2.92
CA VAL A 90 -3.59 -9.84 2.65
C VAL A 90 -5.00 -10.08 2.12
N CYS A 91 -5.12 -10.94 1.09
CA CYS A 91 -6.40 -11.49 0.65
C CYS A 91 -6.81 -12.65 1.54
N VAL A 92 -8.02 -12.60 2.08
CA VAL A 92 -8.55 -13.70 2.90
C VAL A 92 -9.02 -14.84 1.99
N ASP A 93 -8.36 -15.98 2.16
CA ASP A 93 -8.61 -17.27 1.48
C ASP A 93 -8.41 -18.42 2.48
N SER A 94 -8.59 -19.67 2.05
CA SER A 94 -8.49 -20.82 2.96
C SER A 94 -7.10 -21.02 3.60
N VAL A 95 -6.05 -20.47 2.99
CA VAL A 95 -4.68 -20.57 3.50
C VAL A 95 -4.42 -19.49 4.54
N SER A 96 -4.72 -18.24 4.20
CA SER A 96 -4.56 -17.09 5.10
C SER A 96 -5.55 -17.09 6.26
N SER A 97 -6.72 -17.73 6.11
CA SER A 97 -7.68 -17.93 7.20
C SER A 97 -7.25 -19.03 8.18
N SER A 98 -6.13 -19.72 7.93
CA SER A 98 -5.57 -20.65 8.90
C SER A 98 -5.04 -19.87 10.11
N ASP A 99 -5.42 -20.31 11.31
CA ASP A 99 -4.99 -19.77 12.61
C ASP A 99 -3.49 -19.46 12.74
N ASP A 100 -2.65 -20.20 12.01
CA ASP A 100 -1.19 -20.10 12.11
C ASP A 100 -0.52 -19.38 10.94
N ALA A 101 -1.24 -19.13 9.84
CA ALA A 101 -0.68 -18.53 8.63
C ALA A 101 -0.47 -17.03 8.76
N VAL A 102 -1.42 -16.32 9.37
CA VAL A 102 -1.38 -14.87 9.58
C VAL A 102 -1.74 -14.56 11.03
N LYS A 103 -0.93 -13.72 11.69
CA LYS A 103 -1.10 -13.34 13.10
C LYS A 103 -0.86 -11.86 13.28
N ALA A 104 -1.35 -11.33 14.40
CA ALA A 104 -0.85 -10.05 14.88
C ALA A 104 0.46 -10.26 15.63
N ILE A 105 1.45 -9.43 15.33
CA ILE A 105 2.66 -9.30 16.13
C ILE A 105 2.49 -8.16 17.11
N TYR A 106 2.90 -8.42 18.34
CA TYR A 106 3.05 -7.44 19.41
C TYR A 106 4.52 -7.40 19.81
N VAL A 107 5.11 -6.20 19.86
CA VAL A 107 6.48 -6.00 20.27
C VAL A 107 6.52 -5.00 21.42
N LYS A 108 7.06 -5.42 22.56
CA LYS A 108 7.29 -4.54 23.72
C LYS A 108 8.63 -4.84 24.35
N ASP A 109 9.44 -3.80 24.57
CA ASP A 109 10.76 -3.90 25.21
C ASP A 109 11.66 -4.98 24.57
N GLY A 110 11.58 -5.12 23.24
CA GLY A 110 12.31 -6.14 22.46
C GLY A 110 11.76 -7.56 22.54
N THR A 111 10.74 -7.81 23.37
CA THR A 111 10.02 -9.08 23.44
C THR A 111 8.92 -9.12 22.40
N VAL A 112 8.84 -10.23 21.66
CA VAL A 112 7.82 -10.47 20.64
C VAL A 112 6.80 -11.47 21.15
N SER A 113 5.53 -11.17 20.93
CA SER A 113 4.42 -12.11 21.10
C SER A 113 3.57 -12.13 19.83
N LEU A 114 2.96 -13.27 19.55
CA LEU A 114 2.03 -13.42 18.43
C LEU A 114 0.65 -13.73 18.96
N GLU A 115 -0.33 -12.99 18.48
CA GLU A 115 -1.73 -13.16 18.84
C GLU A 115 -2.54 -13.62 17.64
N ARG A 116 -3.55 -14.45 17.90
CA ARG A 116 -4.55 -14.78 16.90
C ARG A 116 -5.36 -13.53 16.58
N CYS A 117 -5.62 -13.31 15.30
CA CYS A 117 -6.47 -12.22 14.83
C CYS A 117 -7.53 -12.77 13.88
N GLU A 118 -8.73 -12.17 13.92
CA GLU A 118 -9.78 -12.48 12.95
C GLU A 118 -9.58 -11.60 11.71
N LEU A 119 -9.33 -12.23 10.56
CA LEU A 119 -9.14 -11.51 9.30
C LEU A 119 -10.46 -11.18 8.64
N SER A 120 -10.58 -9.92 8.21
CA SER A 120 -11.59 -9.45 7.26
C SER A 120 -10.90 -9.07 5.95
N GLY A 121 -11.65 -8.58 4.95
CA GLY A 121 -11.09 -8.25 3.63
C GLY A 121 -9.93 -7.25 3.63
N SER A 122 -9.78 -6.42 4.68
CA SER A 122 -8.71 -5.41 4.77
C SER A 122 -8.19 -5.16 6.18
N HIS A 123 -8.70 -5.86 7.19
CA HIS A 123 -8.37 -5.61 8.59
C HIS A 123 -8.25 -6.90 9.41
N ALA A 124 -7.28 -6.92 10.31
CA ALA A 124 -7.06 -7.97 11.29
C ALA A 124 -7.54 -7.50 12.66
N LYS A 125 -8.59 -8.13 13.17
CA LYS A 125 -9.24 -7.79 14.44
C LYS A 125 -8.57 -8.50 15.61
N LEU A 126 -8.28 -7.73 16.66
CA LEU A 126 -7.75 -8.17 17.94
C LEU A 126 -8.70 -7.74 19.05
N LEU A 127 -8.93 -8.63 20.01
CA LEU A 127 -9.78 -8.37 21.18
C LEU A 127 -8.92 -8.09 22.40
N ASN A 128 -9.35 -7.13 23.23
CA ASN A 128 -8.67 -6.68 24.44
C ASN A 128 -7.16 -6.47 24.22
N PRO A 129 -6.77 -5.66 23.22
CA PRO A 129 -5.39 -5.56 22.79
C PRO A 129 -4.51 -4.99 23.91
N ILE A 130 -3.36 -5.61 24.13
CA ILE A 130 -2.27 -4.96 24.86
C ILE A 130 -1.63 -3.97 23.88
N VAL A 131 -1.99 -2.69 23.99
CA VAL A 131 -1.52 -1.67 23.05
C VAL A 131 -0.04 -1.34 23.27
N ALA A 132 0.73 -1.47 22.19
CA ALA A 132 2.12 -1.07 22.06
C ALA A 132 2.44 -1.03 20.55
N LEU A 133 3.55 -1.63 20.14
CA LEU A 133 3.92 -1.79 18.74
C LEU A 133 3.25 -3.02 18.13
N LEU A 134 2.24 -2.79 17.31
CA LEU A 134 1.36 -3.79 16.70
C LEU A 134 1.52 -3.83 15.17
N GLY A 135 1.41 -5.02 14.58
CA GLY A 135 1.37 -5.19 13.13
C GLY A 135 0.77 -6.54 12.74
N VAL A 136 0.47 -6.71 11.45
CA VAL A 136 0.04 -8.01 10.91
C VAL A 136 1.23 -8.68 10.24
N VAL A 137 1.42 -9.98 10.48
CA VAL A 137 2.52 -10.76 9.90
C VAL A 137 2.05 -12.13 9.41
N ALA A 138 2.65 -12.61 8.33
CA ALA A 138 2.55 -13.99 7.90
C ALA A 138 3.70 -14.84 8.45
N ASN A 139 3.37 -16.09 8.76
CA ASN A 139 4.29 -17.10 9.24
C ASN A 139 5.04 -17.73 8.06
N PRO A 140 6.38 -17.73 8.05
CA PRO A 140 7.19 -18.26 6.94
C PRO A 140 7.07 -19.79 6.77
N CYS A 141 6.53 -20.51 7.75
CA CYS A 141 6.25 -21.95 7.62
C CYS A 141 5.03 -22.26 6.73
N HIS A 142 4.25 -21.24 6.36
CA HIS A 142 3.11 -21.35 5.46
C HIS A 142 3.46 -20.78 4.07
N PRO A 143 2.72 -21.18 3.00
CA PRO A 143 2.88 -20.55 1.70
C PRO A 143 2.73 -19.02 1.79
N PRO A 144 3.48 -18.23 0.99
CA PRO A 144 3.36 -16.78 1.00
C PRO A 144 1.91 -16.35 0.78
N PRO A 145 1.40 -15.38 1.56
CA PRO A 145 0.02 -14.94 1.42
C PRO A 145 -0.17 -14.24 0.07
N LYS A 146 -1.37 -14.40 -0.48
CA LYS A 146 -1.84 -13.53 -1.56
C LYS A 146 -2.20 -12.17 -0.99
N CYS A 147 -1.91 -11.12 -1.75
CA CYS A 147 -2.13 -9.75 -1.33
C CYS A 147 -2.93 -8.97 -2.38
N HIS A 148 -3.83 -8.11 -1.92
CA HIS A 148 -4.46 -7.11 -2.75
C HIS A 148 -3.37 -6.18 -3.28
N CYS A 149 -3.35 -5.98 -4.58
CA CYS A 149 -2.35 -5.18 -5.27
C CYS A 149 -3.02 -4.04 -6.04
N GLU A 150 -2.23 -3.06 -6.45
CA GLU A 150 -2.61 -1.98 -7.36
C GLU A 150 -1.61 -1.87 -8.51
N THR A 151 -2.13 -1.60 -9.70
CA THR A 151 -1.34 -1.20 -10.86
C THR A 151 -1.46 0.31 -11.05
N LEU A 152 -0.32 1.00 -11.16
CA LEU A 152 -0.29 2.43 -11.43
C LEU A 152 0.50 2.68 -12.72
N ILE A 153 -0.07 3.44 -13.63
CA ILE A 153 0.56 3.72 -14.94
C ILE A 153 0.86 5.19 -15.01
N TYR A 154 2.13 5.54 -15.16
CA TYR A 154 2.57 6.92 -15.33
C TYR A 154 3.23 7.09 -16.68
N ARG A 155 2.87 8.16 -17.37
CA ARG A 155 3.47 8.52 -18.62
C ARG A 155 4.48 9.65 -18.42
N ASN A 156 5.68 9.43 -18.95
CA ASN A 156 6.71 10.45 -19.03
C ASN A 156 6.30 11.61 -19.96
N ARG A 157 6.44 12.86 -19.49
CA ARG A 157 6.09 14.07 -20.25
C ARG A 157 7.18 14.57 -21.20
N ILE A 158 8.42 14.12 -21.02
CA ILE A 158 9.60 14.79 -21.58
C ILE A 158 10.19 14.04 -22.78
N ALA A 159 9.99 12.73 -22.88
CA ALA A 159 10.62 11.87 -23.88
C ALA A 159 9.62 11.26 -24.89
N SER A 160 10.13 10.46 -25.82
CA SER A 160 9.34 9.50 -26.61
C SER A 160 8.46 8.64 -25.71
N LEU A 161 7.39 8.05 -26.27
CA LEU A 161 6.35 7.41 -25.47
C LEU A 161 6.94 6.35 -24.54
N ASN A 162 6.91 6.68 -23.25
CA ASN A 162 7.51 5.93 -22.18
C ASN A 162 6.53 5.88 -21.01
N LEU A 163 6.24 4.66 -20.56
CA LEU A 163 5.31 4.38 -19.48
C LEU A 163 6.06 3.69 -18.34
N HIS A 164 5.92 4.22 -17.13
CA HIS A 164 6.24 3.51 -15.90
C HIS A 164 5.00 2.75 -15.43
N VAL A 165 5.04 1.43 -15.50
CA VAL A 165 3.95 0.56 -15.05
C VAL A 165 4.35 -0.06 -13.71
N TYR A 166 3.80 0.47 -12.63
CA TYR A 166 3.99 -0.04 -11.27
C TYR A 166 3.05 -1.21 -10.99
N LEU A 167 3.57 -2.21 -10.28
CA LEU A 167 2.77 -3.24 -9.61
C LEU A 167 3.17 -3.23 -8.14
N ILE A 168 2.26 -2.80 -7.28
CA ILE A 168 2.52 -2.62 -5.84
C ILE A 168 1.46 -3.33 -5.01
N VAL A 169 1.78 -3.65 -3.76
CA VAL A 169 0.74 -4.02 -2.78
C VAL A 169 -0.19 -2.82 -2.55
N LYS A 170 -1.45 -3.09 -2.24
CA LYS A 170 -2.47 -2.08 -1.94
C LYS A 170 -2.20 -1.45 -0.56
N ASP A 171 -1.18 -0.61 -0.52
CA ASP A 171 -0.73 0.14 0.64
C ASP A 171 -0.79 1.65 0.31
N PRO A 172 -1.66 2.42 1.00
CA PRO A 172 -1.78 3.87 0.80
C PRO A 172 -0.45 4.62 0.93
N LYS A 173 0.47 4.15 1.79
CA LYS A 173 1.79 4.77 1.94
C LYS A 173 2.63 4.57 0.68
N LEU A 174 2.66 3.34 0.16
CA LEU A 174 3.41 3.00 -1.04
C LEU A 174 2.90 3.73 -2.27
N LYS A 175 1.56 3.88 -2.38
CA LYS A 175 0.92 4.70 -3.41
C LYS A 175 1.35 6.17 -3.32
N LYS A 176 1.27 6.78 -2.14
CA LYS A 176 1.72 8.17 -1.91
C LYS A 176 3.20 8.36 -2.25
N ASP A 177 4.05 7.37 -1.96
CA ASP A 177 5.48 7.40 -2.34
C ASP A 177 5.67 7.37 -3.87
N VAL A 178 4.88 6.58 -4.59
CA VAL A 178 4.87 6.56 -6.07
C VAL A 178 4.39 7.90 -6.61
N GLU A 179 3.27 8.43 -6.14
CA GLU A 179 2.71 9.72 -6.56
C GLU A 179 3.73 10.85 -6.38
N LYS A 180 4.44 10.88 -5.24
CA LYS A 180 5.49 11.86 -4.96
C LYS A 180 6.68 11.73 -5.93
N LYS A 181 7.07 10.50 -6.26
CA LYS A 181 8.16 10.22 -7.21
C LYS A 181 7.77 10.60 -8.64
N GLU A 182 6.53 10.35 -9.01
CA GLU A 182 5.97 10.55 -10.35
C GLU A 182 5.31 11.92 -10.54
N LYS A 183 5.52 12.87 -9.62
CA LYS A 183 4.89 14.20 -9.59
C LYS A 183 4.98 15.01 -10.90
N ASN A 184 5.96 14.73 -11.76
CA ASN A 184 6.18 15.43 -13.03
C ASN A 184 5.58 14.68 -14.24
N ASN A 185 5.02 13.49 -14.02
CA ASN A 185 4.45 12.63 -15.04
C ASN A 185 2.92 12.75 -15.06
N VAL A 186 2.26 12.07 -16.00
CA VAL A 186 0.79 12.02 -16.08
C VAL A 186 0.34 10.62 -15.70
N GLU A 187 -0.53 10.49 -14.71
CA GLU A 187 -1.15 9.20 -14.40
C GLU A 187 -2.20 8.84 -15.47
N ILE A 188 -2.14 7.60 -15.94
CA ILE A 188 -3.15 6.98 -16.79
C ILE A 188 -3.93 6.02 -15.90
N VAL A 189 -5.10 6.46 -15.44
CA VAL A 189 -5.92 5.67 -14.51
C VAL A 189 -6.50 4.45 -15.21
N LYS A 190 -6.21 3.27 -14.68
CA LYS A 190 -6.76 1.99 -15.14
C LYS A 190 -7.22 1.14 -13.96
N PRO A 191 -8.13 0.17 -14.19
CA PRO A 191 -8.50 -0.78 -13.17
C PRO A 191 -7.29 -1.54 -12.64
N THR A 192 -7.38 -1.98 -11.39
CA THR A 192 -6.39 -2.79 -10.68
C THR A 192 -6.72 -4.29 -10.80
N PRO A 193 -5.78 -5.22 -10.56
CA PRO A 193 -6.11 -6.66 -10.50
C PRO A 193 -7.20 -6.97 -9.47
N ASP A 194 -8.18 -7.82 -9.84
CA ASP A 194 -9.23 -8.31 -8.93
C ASP A 194 -8.71 -9.43 -8.02
N GLU A 195 -7.87 -10.32 -8.57
CA GLU A 195 -7.28 -11.45 -7.84
C GLU A 195 -6.08 -10.99 -6.99
N GLY A 196 -5.95 -11.58 -5.80
CA GLY A 196 -4.78 -11.42 -4.96
C GLY A 196 -3.52 -12.04 -5.56
N LEU A 197 -2.39 -11.35 -5.44
CA LEU A 197 -1.11 -11.77 -5.99
C LEU A 197 -0.19 -12.32 -4.89
N THR A 198 0.52 -13.39 -5.20
CA THR A 198 1.47 -14.03 -4.28
C THR A 198 2.65 -13.11 -4.00
N MET A 199 2.90 -12.84 -2.73
CA MET A 199 4.07 -12.08 -2.31
C MET A 199 5.38 -12.80 -2.66
N ASP A 200 6.43 -12.02 -2.94
CA ASP A 200 7.78 -12.47 -3.29
C ASP A 200 7.87 -13.30 -4.57
N ASP A 201 6.78 -13.38 -5.34
CA ASP A 201 6.75 -14.00 -6.65
C ASP A 201 7.07 -12.99 -7.76
N SER A 202 7.47 -13.50 -8.95
CA SER A 202 7.86 -12.64 -10.08
C SER A 202 6.78 -12.55 -11.14
N TYR A 203 6.59 -11.33 -11.62
CA TYR A 203 5.60 -10.94 -12.61
C TYR A 203 6.28 -10.33 -13.83
N THR A 204 5.66 -10.46 -14.99
CA THR A 204 6.18 -9.94 -16.26
C THR A 204 5.12 -9.07 -16.92
N LEU A 205 5.52 -7.89 -17.44
CA LEU A 205 4.67 -7.06 -18.28
C LEU A 205 4.79 -7.51 -19.74
N LYS A 206 3.64 -7.59 -20.42
CA LYS A 206 3.52 -7.81 -21.87
C LYS A 206 2.77 -6.65 -22.52
N THR A 207 3.04 -6.45 -23.79
CA THR A 207 2.27 -5.52 -24.62
C THR A 207 2.14 -6.03 -26.05
N SER A 208 1.12 -5.55 -26.76
CA SER A 208 0.83 -5.89 -28.16
C SER A 208 1.70 -5.16 -29.19
N CYS A 209 2.50 -4.18 -28.77
CA CYS A 209 3.31 -3.35 -29.65
C CYS A 209 4.81 -3.68 -29.57
N ASP A 210 5.55 -3.31 -30.61
CA ASP A 210 7.01 -3.39 -30.60
C ASP A 210 7.57 -2.39 -29.58
N SER A 211 8.24 -2.94 -28.57
CA SER A 211 8.56 -2.24 -27.34
C SER A 211 9.77 -2.85 -26.64
N GLU A 212 10.38 -2.03 -25.80
CA GLU A 212 11.42 -2.47 -24.89
C GLU A 212 10.91 -2.33 -23.46
N ILE A 213 10.93 -3.42 -22.69
CA ILE A 213 10.48 -3.47 -21.30
C ILE A 213 11.66 -3.80 -20.41
N LYS A 214 11.93 -2.94 -19.42
CA LYS A 214 12.97 -3.17 -18.41
C LYS A 214 12.43 -2.91 -17.00
N PRO A 215 12.75 -3.77 -16.01
CA PRO A 215 13.36 -5.08 -16.17
C PRO A 215 12.39 -6.07 -16.86
N PRO A 216 12.88 -7.23 -17.35
CA PRO A 216 12.01 -8.25 -17.98
C PRO A 216 11.03 -8.87 -16.99
N SER A 217 11.33 -8.86 -15.70
CA SER A 217 10.43 -9.30 -14.63
C SER A 217 10.66 -8.49 -13.35
N LEU A 218 9.62 -8.40 -12.53
CA LEU A 218 9.66 -7.78 -11.21
C LEU A 218 9.17 -8.75 -10.17
N THR A 219 9.87 -8.82 -9.04
CA THR A 219 9.35 -9.46 -7.85
C THR A 219 8.41 -8.49 -7.14
N LEU A 220 7.20 -8.96 -6.81
CA LEU A 220 6.27 -8.20 -5.97
C LEU A 220 6.84 -8.14 -4.55
N THR A 221 7.11 -6.92 -4.08
CA THR A 221 7.67 -6.68 -2.74
C THR A 221 6.82 -5.69 -1.96
N ARG A 222 6.92 -5.75 -0.63
CA ARG A 222 6.10 -4.96 0.29
C ARG A 222 6.58 -3.53 0.45
N CYS A 223 7.90 -3.35 0.47
CA CYS A 223 8.52 -2.10 0.90
C CYS A 223 9.09 -1.26 -0.25
N LYS A 224 8.96 -1.75 -1.49
CA LYS A 224 9.55 -1.09 -2.65
C LYS A 224 8.58 -1.08 -3.83
N ALA A 225 8.22 0.13 -4.25
CA ALA A 225 7.55 0.36 -5.51
C ALA A 225 8.57 0.26 -6.65
N ASN A 226 8.63 -0.91 -7.27
CA ASN A 226 9.30 -1.09 -8.55
C ASN A 226 8.30 -0.89 -9.70
N PHE A 227 8.81 -0.63 -10.89
CA PHE A 227 8.01 -0.45 -12.09
C PHE A 227 8.72 -1.04 -13.30
N PHE A 228 7.92 -1.45 -14.27
CA PHE A 228 8.39 -1.72 -15.62
C PHE A 228 8.52 -0.39 -16.35
N ASP A 229 9.72 -0.12 -16.83
CA ASP A 229 10.02 0.93 -17.77
C ASP A 229 9.72 0.42 -19.18
N LEU A 230 8.57 0.85 -19.73
CA LEU A 230 8.06 0.44 -21.03
C LEU A 230 8.31 1.56 -22.04
N TYR A 231 9.22 1.31 -22.97
CA TYR A 231 9.51 2.19 -24.10
C TYR A 231 8.82 1.69 -25.36
N ILE A 232 8.07 2.56 -26.03
CA ILE A 232 7.27 2.19 -27.22
C ILE A 232 7.79 2.95 -28.44
N GLN A 233 8.14 2.22 -29.50
CA GLN A 233 8.78 2.80 -30.69
C GLN A 233 7.79 3.48 -31.64
N ASP A 234 6.61 2.90 -31.87
CA ASP A 234 5.58 3.46 -32.78
C ASP A 234 4.16 3.25 -32.25
N ALA A 235 3.67 4.19 -31.45
CA ALA A 235 2.37 4.10 -30.80
C ALA A 235 1.28 4.88 -31.56
N LYS A 236 0.88 4.35 -32.71
CA LYS A 236 -0.23 4.91 -33.53
C LYS A 236 -1.59 4.29 -33.25
N LYS A 237 -1.66 3.26 -32.41
CA LYS A 237 -2.84 2.44 -32.14
C LYS A 237 -3.02 2.21 -30.64
N ARG A 238 -4.16 1.64 -30.24
CA ARG A 238 -4.40 1.19 -28.86
C ARG A 238 -3.25 0.31 -28.38
N LEU A 239 -2.86 0.49 -27.12
CA LEU A 239 -1.87 -0.34 -26.45
C LEU A 239 -2.62 -1.35 -25.58
N GLU A 240 -2.32 -2.62 -25.78
CA GLU A 240 -2.80 -3.67 -24.88
C GLU A 240 -1.65 -3.94 -23.91
N LEU A 241 -1.93 -3.88 -22.61
CA LEU A 241 -0.98 -4.23 -21.55
C LEU A 241 -1.53 -5.42 -20.79
N SER A 242 -0.66 -6.35 -20.41
CA SER A 242 -1.02 -7.39 -19.46
C SER A 242 0.13 -7.75 -18.54
N ILE A 243 -0.19 -8.14 -17.32
CA ILE A 243 0.76 -8.71 -16.37
C ILE A 243 0.50 -10.21 -16.27
N GLU A 244 1.59 -10.97 -16.32
CA GLU A 244 1.58 -12.44 -16.30
C GLU A 244 2.45 -12.99 -15.18
N THR A 245 2.08 -14.16 -14.67
CA THR A 245 2.93 -14.98 -13.78
C THR A 245 4.06 -15.65 -14.56
N LYS A 246 4.99 -16.32 -13.86
CA LYS A 246 6.06 -17.13 -14.47
C LYS A 246 5.52 -18.24 -15.37
N GLU A 247 4.35 -18.77 -15.06
CA GLU A 247 3.64 -19.82 -15.81
C GLU A 247 2.82 -19.26 -16.98
N ALA A 248 3.01 -17.99 -17.34
CA ALA A 248 2.26 -17.27 -18.36
C ALA A 248 0.74 -17.20 -18.11
N LYS A 249 0.30 -17.33 -16.85
CA LYS A 249 -1.08 -17.01 -16.48
C LYS A 249 -1.24 -15.49 -16.48
N LYS A 250 -2.14 -14.98 -17.31
CA LYS A 250 -2.55 -13.57 -17.31
C LYS A 250 -3.38 -13.28 -16.05
N ILE A 251 -2.93 -12.30 -15.27
CA ILE A 251 -3.56 -11.90 -13.99
C ILE A 251 -4.23 -10.53 -14.05
N TRP A 252 -3.88 -9.73 -15.04
CA TRP A 252 -4.39 -8.39 -15.26
C TRP A 252 -4.13 -7.99 -16.70
N ASP A 253 -5.10 -7.35 -17.34
CA ASP A 253 -4.95 -6.75 -18.65
C ASP A 253 -5.87 -5.55 -18.85
N VAL A 254 -5.36 -4.59 -19.61
CA VAL A 254 -6.06 -3.34 -19.90
C VAL A 254 -5.69 -2.83 -21.29
N ASN A 255 -6.60 -2.06 -21.88
CA ASN A 255 -6.31 -1.27 -23.07
C ASN A 255 -6.05 0.17 -22.66
N ILE A 256 -5.01 0.78 -23.23
CA ILE A 256 -4.78 2.22 -23.21
C ILE A 256 -5.05 2.76 -24.61
N GLU A 257 -6.03 3.64 -24.71
CA GLU A 257 -6.39 4.31 -25.96
C GLU A 257 -5.35 5.37 -26.32
N SER A 258 -5.19 5.59 -27.63
CA SER A 258 -4.18 6.53 -28.14
C SER A 258 -4.32 7.95 -27.57
N GLU A 259 -5.53 8.37 -27.23
CA GLU A 259 -5.78 9.70 -26.66
C GLU A 259 -5.28 9.84 -25.21
N GLU A 260 -5.27 8.75 -24.44
CA GLU A 260 -4.84 8.72 -23.04
C GLU A 260 -3.31 8.85 -22.92
N PHE A 261 -2.58 8.34 -23.91
CA PHE A 261 -1.12 8.42 -23.95
C PHE A 261 -0.58 9.35 -25.05
N ASN A 262 -1.37 10.25 -25.63
CA ASN A 262 -0.87 11.32 -26.52
C ASN A 262 -0.99 12.70 -25.86
N ILE A 263 0.13 13.36 -25.52
CA ILE A 263 0.18 14.63 -24.75
C ILE A 263 -0.48 15.75 -25.56
N ASN A 264 -0.47 15.62 -26.89
CA ASN A 264 -1.08 16.57 -27.81
C ASN A 264 -2.58 16.34 -28.02
N SER A 265 -3.17 15.30 -27.43
CA SER A 265 -4.62 15.06 -27.51
C SER A 265 -5.38 16.12 -26.70
N SER A 266 -6.59 16.45 -27.15
CA SER A 266 -7.51 17.31 -26.39
C SER A 266 -7.78 16.76 -24.99
N ALA A 267 -7.88 15.43 -24.83
CA ALA A 267 -8.10 14.75 -23.55
C ALA A 267 -6.98 15.01 -22.52
N CYS A 268 -5.70 14.94 -22.94
CA CYS A 268 -4.55 15.27 -22.07
C CYS A 268 -4.55 16.75 -21.65
N LYS A 269 -4.97 17.67 -22.53
CA LYS A 269 -5.09 19.11 -22.20
C LYS A 269 -6.19 19.40 -21.19
N TRP A 270 -7.31 18.66 -21.22
CA TRP A 270 -8.38 18.80 -20.23
C TRP A 270 -7.95 18.35 -18.83
N GLN A 271 -7.30 17.18 -18.71
CA GLN A 271 -6.76 16.71 -17.42
C GLN A 271 -5.70 17.66 -16.85
N TYR A 272 -4.81 18.20 -17.70
CA TYR A 272 -3.81 19.19 -17.29
C TYR A 272 -4.43 20.49 -16.76
N ASN A 273 -5.45 21.03 -17.45
CA ASN A 273 -6.12 22.26 -17.02
C ASN A 273 -6.94 22.07 -15.75
N PHE A 274 -7.56 20.90 -15.55
CA PHE A 274 -8.32 20.61 -14.34
C PHE A 274 -7.42 20.49 -13.10
N MET A 275 -6.25 19.85 -13.22
CA MET A 275 -5.29 19.73 -12.11
C MET A 275 -4.61 21.05 -11.73
N ASN A 276 -4.50 22.00 -12.66
CA ASN A 276 -3.81 23.28 -12.43
C ASN A 276 -4.75 24.46 -12.09
N HIS A 277 -6.08 24.28 -12.17
CA HIS A 277 -7.06 25.35 -11.94
C HIS A 277 -8.05 25.11 -10.81
N THR A 278 -7.78 24.19 -9.88
CA THR A 278 -8.48 24.15 -8.59
C THR A 278 -7.83 25.11 -7.60
N HIS A 279 -8.01 26.41 -7.84
CA HIS A 279 -8.05 27.36 -6.72
C HIS A 279 -9.34 27.10 -5.94
N PRO A 280 -9.32 27.06 -4.60
CA PRO A 280 -10.56 27.02 -3.83
C PRO A 280 -11.27 28.35 -4.04
N CYS A 281 -12.41 28.32 -4.74
CA CYS A 281 -13.39 29.38 -4.62
C CYS A 281 -13.93 29.33 -3.19
N ILE A 282 -13.67 30.43 -2.48
CA ILE A 282 -14.31 31.00 -1.27
C ILE A 282 -15.47 30.21 -0.70
#